data_AF-A0A511MYR7-F1
#
_entry.id   AF-A0A511MYR7-F1
#
_cell.length_a   1.000
_cell.length_b   1.000
_cell.length_c   1.000
_cell.angle_alpha   90.00
_cell.angle_beta   90.00
_cell.angle_gamma   90.00
#
_symmetry.space_group_name_H-M   'P 1'
#
loop_
_entity.id
_entity.type
_entity.pdbx_description
1 polymer ?
#
loop_
_entity_poly.entity_id
_entity_poly.type
_entity_poly.pdbx_seq_one_letter_code
_entity_poly.pdbx_strand_id
1 'polypeptide(L)'
;MDAQEQKIITAKQHFQQSIEDRFKNSDLQLNPETPGSDGFVLGTEDGSRRVRAVFHCDQDDVQVDLYRPLGAGWDSEPFERGLRDFERAGFLIQEELKGNEQKIQ
;
A
#
# COMPACT_ATOMS: atom_id res chain seq x y z
N MET A 1 -10.98 21.55 -7.10
CA MET A 1 -10.23 20.31 -6.97
C MET A 1 -9.04 20.42 -7.90
N ASP A 2 -7.83 20.20 -7.39
CA ASP A 2 -6.60 20.33 -8.18
C ASP A 2 -6.45 19.13 -9.15
N ALA A 3 -5.82 19.33 -10.30
CA ALA A 3 -5.61 18.28 -11.29
C ALA A 3 -4.73 17.14 -10.72
N GLN A 4 -3.77 17.48 -9.86
CA GLN A 4 -2.94 16.49 -9.15
C GLN A 4 -3.75 15.69 -8.13
N GLU A 5 -4.59 16.37 -7.35
CA GLU A 5 -5.48 15.74 -6.38
C GLU A 5 -6.45 14.73 -7.05
N GLN A 6 -7.02 15.09 -8.20
CA GLN A 6 -7.87 14.18 -8.98
C GLN A 6 -7.11 12.94 -9.46
N LYS A 7 -5.86 13.09 -9.93
CA LYS A 7 -5.01 11.96 -10.36
C LYS A 7 -4.76 11.01 -9.19
N ILE A 8 -4.40 11.53 -8.01
CA ILE A 8 -4.17 10.72 -6.81
C ILE A 8 -5.44 9.97 -6.41
N ILE A 9 -6.61 10.64 -6.42
CA ILE A 9 -7.89 9.99 -6.08
C ILE A 9 -8.19 8.83 -7.02
N THR A 10 -8.07 9.04 -8.33
CA THR A 10 -8.29 7.99 -9.33
C THR A 10 -7.30 6.84 -9.19
N ALA A 11 -6.02 7.15 -8.95
CA ALA A 11 -4.99 6.16 -8.71
C ALA A 11 -5.27 5.31 -7.46
N LYS A 12 -5.65 5.96 -6.35
CA LYS A 12 -6.03 5.29 -5.10
C LYS A 12 -7.22 4.36 -5.29
N GLN A 13 -8.25 4.79 -6.04
CA GLN A 13 -9.41 3.94 -6.35
C GLN A 13 -9.01 2.71 -7.18
N HIS A 14 -8.19 2.90 -8.22
CA HIS A 14 -7.72 1.80 -9.06
C HIS A 14 -6.85 0.82 -8.27
N PHE A 15 -5.95 1.33 -7.43
CA PHE A 15 -5.14 0.53 -6.55
C PHE A 15 -5.97 -0.24 -5.52
N GLN A 16 -6.96 0.41 -4.89
CA GLN A 16 -7.86 -0.26 -3.95
C GLN A 16 -8.59 -1.43 -4.61
N GLN A 17 -9.13 -1.24 -5.81
CA GLN A 17 -9.78 -2.31 -6.57
C GLN A 17 -8.80 -3.46 -6.87
N SER A 18 -7.57 -3.15 -7.30
CA SER A 18 -6.52 -4.16 -7.56
C SER A 18 -6.17 -4.98 -6.31
N ILE A 19 -6.08 -4.31 -5.15
CA ILE A 19 -5.89 -4.98 -3.85
C ILE A 19 -7.10 -5.87 -3.53
N GLU A 20 -8.31 -5.33 -3.54
CA GLU A 20 -9.51 -6.11 -3.24
C GLU A 20 -9.63 -7.34 -4.15
N ASP A 21 -9.32 -7.19 -5.44
CA ASP A 21 -9.32 -8.28 -6.41
C ASP A 21 -8.21 -9.33 -6.18
N ARG A 22 -7.03 -8.90 -5.73
CA ARG A 22 -5.90 -9.79 -5.47
C ARG A 22 -6.07 -10.57 -4.18
N PHE A 23 -6.66 -9.91 -3.18
CA PHE A 23 -6.78 -10.45 -1.83
C PHE A 23 -8.06 -11.25 -1.65
N LYS A 24 -9.14 -10.98 -2.42
CA LYS A 24 -10.39 -11.74 -2.74
C LYS A 24 -11.09 -12.62 -1.69
N ASN A 25 -10.50 -12.86 -0.52
CA ASN A 25 -10.86 -13.80 0.53
C ASN A 25 -9.93 -13.76 1.77
N SER A 26 -8.93 -12.88 1.82
CA SER A 26 -8.00 -12.80 2.95
C SER A 26 -8.43 -11.79 3.99
N ASP A 27 -8.04 -12.10 5.23
CA ASP A 27 -8.04 -11.31 6.47
C ASP A 27 -7.28 -9.98 6.34
N LEU A 28 -7.54 -9.18 5.30
CA LEU A 28 -6.83 -7.96 5.00
C LEU A 28 -7.69 -6.75 5.34
N GLN A 29 -7.22 -5.94 6.27
CA GLN A 29 -7.80 -4.64 6.58
C GLN A 29 -7.11 -3.55 5.77
N LEU A 30 -7.89 -2.83 4.96
CA LEU A 30 -7.47 -1.64 4.25
C LEU A 30 -7.97 -0.41 5.00
N ASN A 31 -7.05 0.28 5.67
CA ASN A 31 -7.35 1.46 6.48
C ASN A 31 -6.73 2.70 5.84
N PRO A 32 -7.53 3.68 5.38
CA PRO A 32 -6.98 5.00 5.05
C PRO A 32 -6.41 5.64 6.32
N GLU A 33 -5.18 6.17 6.26
CA GLU A 33 -4.49 6.65 7.47
C GLU A 33 -5.19 7.84 8.15
N THR A 34 -5.88 8.67 7.37
CA THR A 34 -6.76 9.76 7.81
C THR A 34 -7.66 10.19 6.65
N PRO A 35 -8.78 10.90 6.90
CA PRO A 35 -9.52 11.60 5.86
C PRO A 35 -8.59 12.58 5.13
N GLY A 36 -8.36 12.36 3.83
CA GLY A 36 -7.45 13.18 3.02
C GLY A 36 -5.98 12.73 3.00
N SER A 37 -5.64 11.58 3.61
CA SER A 37 -4.28 11.03 3.54
C SER A 37 -3.89 10.65 2.11
N ASP A 38 -2.58 10.78 1.82
CA ASP A 38 -1.93 10.25 0.63
C ASP A 38 -1.69 8.74 0.63
N GLY A 39 -2.02 8.01 1.70
CA GLY A 39 -1.73 6.59 1.80
C GLY A 39 -2.82 5.68 2.36
N PHE A 40 -2.63 4.39 2.12
CA PHE A 40 -3.37 3.27 2.72
C PHE A 40 -2.44 2.47 3.63
N VAL A 41 -2.99 1.98 4.74
CA VAL A 41 -2.38 0.92 5.54
C VAL A 41 -3.12 -0.38 5.25
N LEU A 42 -2.39 -1.37 4.78
CA LEU A 42 -2.86 -2.72 4.50
C LEU A 42 -2.27 -3.63 5.57
N GLY A 43 -3.08 -4.41 6.26
CA GLY A 43 -2.59 -5.32 7.29
C GLY A 43 -3.41 -6.57 7.41
N THR A 44 -2.84 -7.57 8.07
CA THR A 44 -3.57 -8.77 8.51
C THR A 44 -4.62 -8.39 9.57
N GLU A 45 -5.70 -9.16 9.68
CA GLU A 45 -6.82 -8.89 10.60
C GLU A 45 -6.38 -8.88 12.07
N ASP A 46 -5.41 -9.73 12.41
CA ASP A 46 -4.78 -9.78 13.73
C ASP A 46 -3.81 -8.60 13.99
N GLY A 47 -3.57 -7.75 12.99
CA GLY A 47 -2.67 -6.61 13.05
C GLY A 47 -1.18 -6.97 13.16
N SER A 48 -0.82 -8.26 13.08
CA SER A 48 0.56 -8.73 13.25
C SER A 48 1.49 -8.28 12.13
N ARG A 49 0.96 -8.09 10.92
CA ARG A 49 1.71 -7.62 9.75
C ARG A 49 0.96 -6.50 9.09
N ARG A 50 1.71 -5.45 8.71
CA ARG A 50 1.17 -4.25 8.08
C ARG A 50 2.15 -3.74 7.04
N VAL A 51 1.61 -3.09 6.02
CA VAL A 51 2.33 -2.38 4.97
C VAL A 51 1.61 -1.06 4.76
N ARG A 52 2.38 0.01 4.59
CA ARG A 52 1.83 1.32 4.23
C ARG A 52 2.17 1.61 2.78
N ALA A 53 1.17 1.92 1.97
CA ALA A 53 1.31 2.39 0.60
C ALA A 53 1.03 3.89 0.56
N VAL A 54 2.02 4.70 0.15
CA VAL A 54 1.91 6.16 0.06
C VAL A 54 1.96 6.58 -1.41
N PHE A 55 0.97 7.37 -1.83
CA PHE A 55 0.81 7.81 -3.21
C PHE A 55 1.44 9.19 -3.37
N HIS A 56 2.21 9.35 -4.43
CA HIS A 56 2.83 10.60 -4.81
C HIS A 56 2.44 10.91 -6.25
N CYS A 57 2.01 12.14 -6.52
CA CYS A 57 1.84 12.61 -7.89
C CYS A 57 3.09 13.39 -8.28
N ASP A 58 3.80 12.89 -9.29
CA ASP A 58 4.75 13.72 -10.02
C ASP A 58 4.00 14.43 -11.18
N GLN A 59 4.68 15.28 -11.94
CA GLN A 59 4.08 16.12 -12.99
C GLN A 59 3.16 15.32 -13.94
N ASP A 60 3.60 14.13 -14.36
CA ASP A 60 2.88 13.34 -15.36
C ASP A 60 2.11 12.15 -14.77
N ASP A 61 2.59 11.52 -13.69
CA ASP A 61 2.11 10.21 -13.25
C ASP A 61 2.01 10.05 -11.72
N VAL A 62 1.22 9.08 -11.27
CA VAL A 62 1.09 8.72 -9.85
C VAL A 62 1.93 7.49 -9.55
N GLN A 63 2.72 7.58 -8.49
CA GLN A 63 3.57 6.48 -8.02
C GLN A 63 3.22 6.11 -6.58
N VAL A 64 3.53 4.87 -6.21
CA VAL A 64 3.36 4.32 -4.86
C VAL A 64 4.70 3.95 -4.25
N ASP A 65 4.91 4.39 -3.02
CA ASP A 65 6.00 3.98 -2.16
C ASP A 65 5.46 3.04 -1.07
N LEU A 66 6.16 1.95 -0.80
CA LEU A 66 5.75 0.92 0.16
C LEU A 66 6.67 0.91 1.38
N TYR A 67 6.10 0.96 2.58
CA TYR A 67 6.83 1.05 3.84
C TYR A 67 6.50 -0.11 4.77
N ARG A 68 7.53 -0.56 5.51
CA ARG A 68 7.40 -1.52 6.61
C ARG A 68 7.16 -0.80 7.93
N PRO A 69 6.47 -1.41 8.90
CA PRO A 69 6.36 -0.88 10.24
C PRO A 69 7.71 -0.99 10.97
N LEU A 70 8.02 0.01 11.80
CA LEU A 70 9.19 0.04 12.68
C LEU A 70 8.74 0.39 14.11
N GLY A 71 8.59 -0.62 14.96
CA GLY A 71 8.02 -0.45 16.30
C GLY A 71 6.59 0.09 16.25
N ALA A 72 6.36 1.25 16.87
CA ALA A 72 5.08 1.95 16.82
C ALA A 72 4.90 2.85 15.58
N GLY A 73 5.96 3.03 14.78
CA GLY A 73 5.98 3.89 13.61
C GLY A 73 6.19 3.13 12.30
N TRP A 74 6.65 3.85 11.28
CA TRP A 74 7.02 3.32 9.98
C TRP A 74 8.53 3.48 9.77
N ASP A 75 9.10 2.63 8.94
CA ASP A 75 10.47 2.80 8.47
C ASP A 75 10.63 4.17 7.80
N SER A 76 11.81 4.77 7.94
CA SER A 76 12.16 6.03 7.29
C SER A 76 12.35 5.86 5.78
N GLU A 77 12.71 4.67 5.33
CA GLU A 77 12.90 4.37 3.90
C GLU A 77 11.85 3.37 3.41
N PRO A 78 11.26 3.61 2.23
CA PRO A 78 10.38 2.62 1.62
C PRO A 78 11.20 1.40 1.19
N PHE A 79 10.64 0.21 1.39
CA PHE A 79 11.28 -1.01 0.89
C PHE A 79 11.13 -1.17 -0.62
N GLU A 80 10.16 -0.47 -1.21
CA GLU A 80 9.99 -0.34 -2.65
C GLU A 80 9.46 1.06 -2.97
N ARG A 81 10.02 1.73 -3.98
CA ARG A 81 9.81 3.15 -4.24
C ARG A 81 9.40 3.39 -5.69
N GLY A 82 8.49 4.32 -5.90
CA GLY A 82 8.17 4.85 -7.23
C GLY A 82 7.42 3.86 -8.11
N LEU A 83 6.61 2.97 -7.52
CA LEU A 83 5.84 1.98 -8.27
C LEU A 83 4.72 2.65 -9.05
N ARG A 84 4.81 2.57 -10.37
CA ARG A 84 3.76 3.04 -11.30
C ARG A 84 2.78 1.92 -11.69
N ASP A 85 3.22 0.67 -11.54
CA ASP A 85 2.40 -0.51 -11.78
C ASP A 85 1.73 -0.93 -10.47
N PHE A 86 0.42 -0.68 -10.37
CA PHE A 86 -0.36 -1.00 -9.18
C PHE A 86 -0.57 -2.50 -8.99
N GLU A 87 -0.55 -3.30 -10.06
CA GLU A 87 -0.59 -4.77 -9.93
C GLU A 87 0.68 -5.28 -9.28
N ARG A 88 1.84 -4.72 -9.68
CA ARG A 88 3.13 -5.02 -9.04
C ARG A 88 3.15 -4.59 -7.58
N ALA A 89 2.64 -3.39 -7.28
CA ALA A 89 2.54 -2.92 -5.90
C ALA A 89 1.67 -3.84 -5.03
N GLY A 90 0.51 -4.27 -5.55
CA GLY A 90 -0.36 -5.23 -4.86
C GLY A 90 0.30 -6.58 -4.64
N PHE A 91 1.07 -7.08 -5.61
CA PHE A 91 1.85 -8.31 -5.46
C PHE A 91 2.90 -8.18 -4.34
N LEU A 92 3.66 -7.09 -4.31
CA LEU A 92 4.69 -6.88 -3.29
C LEU A 92 4.12 -6.73 -1.88
N ILE A 93 2.97 -6.08 -1.74
CA ILE A 93 2.25 -6.02 -0.47
C ILE A 93 1.83 -7.41 -0.02
N GLN A 94 1.33 -8.23 -0.95
CA GLN A 94 0.94 -9.61 -0.65
C GLN A 94 2.13 -10.43 -0.16
N GLU A 95 3.28 -10.31 -0.85
CA GLU A 95 4.52 -10.97 -0.45
C GLU A 95 5.02 -10.48 0.91
N GLU A 96 4.96 -9.18 1.20
CA GLU A 96 5.39 -8.64 2.50
C GLU A 96 4.47 -9.11 3.64
N LEU A 97 3.15 -9.19 3.38
CA LEU A 97 2.18 -9.66 4.36
C LEU A 97 2.21 -11.19 4.55
N LYS A 98 2.57 -11.98 3.53
CA LYS A 98 2.69 -13.45 3.63
C LYS A 98 4.10 -13.93 4.03
N GLY A 99 5.12 -13.16 3.67
CA GLY A 99 6.53 -13.55 3.59
C GLY A 99 7.27 -13.77 4.92
N ASN A 100 6.62 -13.63 6.08
CA ASN A 100 7.21 -14.01 7.36
C ASN A 100 6.85 -15.45 7.81
N GLU A 101 6.16 -16.25 7.00
CA GLU A 101 5.88 -17.67 7.33
C GLU A 101 6.98 -18.66 6.90
N GLN A 102 8.03 -18.25 6.17
CA GLN A 102 9.03 -19.17 5.59
C GLN A 102 10.49 -18.98 6.05
N LYS A 103 10.76 -18.44 7.26
CA LYS A 103 12.11 -18.41 7.84
C LYS A 103 12.27 -19.22 9.13
N ILE A 104 11.56 -20.35 9.24
CA ILE A 104 11.87 -21.37 10.25
C ILE A 104 11.86 -22.75 9.55
N GLN A 105 13.02 -23.14 9.03
CA GLN A 105 13.42 -24.54 8.89
C GLN A 105 14.85 -24.68 9.38
#